data_AF-A0A6L7X655-F1
#
_entry.id   AF-A0A6L7X655-F1
#
_cell.length_a   1.000
_cell.length_b   1.000
_cell.length_c   1.000
_cell.angle_alpha   90.00
_cell.angle_beta   90.00
_cell.angle_gamma   90.00
#
_symmetry.space_group_name_H-M   'P 1'
#
loop_
_entity.id
_entity.type
_entity.pdbx_description
1 polymer ?
#
loop_
_entity_poly.entity_id
_entity_poly.type
_entity_poly.pdbx_seq_one_letter_code
_entity_poly.pdbx_strand_id
1 'polypeptide(L)'
;MKVESRAVEIRIEADAERRGPGILAGVLMPYGQRAQDRAEVFDPGSLHWPSDGVLLREMHVRARPIARFVPEATEDEVRVKILLPDTTAGRDAAANVRAGVLKGLSVEFRSEKETVRDGVRVIQRAHLVGAGLVDSGAYAGATVEARGKARRRRVWL
;
A
#
# COMPACT_ATOMS: atom_id res chain seq x y z
N MET A 1 -15.89 -11.60 13.45
CA MET A 1 -14.48 -11.16 13.26
C MET A 1 -14.44 -9.66 13.03
N LYS A 2 -13.54 -8.95 13.72
CA LYS A 2 -13.34 -7.50 13.61
C LYS A 2 -12.37 -7.20 12.45
N VAL A 3 -12.62 -6.14 11.68
CA VAL A 3 -11.66 -5.62 10.69
C VAL A 3 -10.72 -4.66 11.41
N GLU A 4 -9.43 -4.77 11.11
CA GLU A 4 -8.36 -3.98 11.70
C GLU A 4 -7.66 -3.17 10.60
N SER A 5 -7.27 -1.93 10.88
CA SER A 5 -6.48 -1.09 9.97
C SER A 5 -5.10 -0.80 10.55
N ARG A 6 -4.05 -0.78 9.72
CA ARG A 6 -2.65 -0.49 10.09
C ARG A 6 -1.98 0.33 9.03
N ALA A 7 -1.43 1.48 9.40
CA ALA A 7 -0.76 2.35 8.46
C ALA A 7 0.69 1.92 8.23
N VAL A 8 1.26 2.17 7.06
CA VAL A 8 2.64 1.88 6.68
C VAL A 8 3.18 3.14 6.00
N GLU A 9 4.35 3.64 6.40
CA GLU A 9 4.85 4.93 5.89
C GLU A 9 5.67 4.67 4.64
N ILE A 10 5.15 5.08 3.49
CA ILE A 10 5.75 4.76 2.20
C ILE A 10 6.15 6.02 1.45
N ARG A 11 7.44 6.21 1.17
CA ARG A 11 7.91 7.38 0.40
C ARG A 11 7.39 7.34 -1.03
N ILE A 12 6.45 8.20 -1.41
CA ILE A 12 5.96 8.30 -2.80
C ILE A 12 6.82 9.21 -3.66
N GLU A 13 7.66 8.63 -4.51
CA GLU A 13 8.35 9.38 -5.57
C GLU A 13 7.41 9.53 -6.78
N ALA A 14 6.98 10.76 -7.04
CA ALA A 14 6.14 11.08 -8.19
C ALA A 14 6.96 11.51 -9.40
N ASP A 15 6.67 10.92 -10.57
CA ASP A 15 7.17 11.39 -11.87
C ASP A 15 6.35 12.63 -12.29
N ALA A 16 7.00 13.79 -12.30
CA ALA A 16 6.39 15.10 -12.53
C ALA A 16 6.00 15.36 -14.00
N GLU A 17 6.45 14.55 -14.97
CA GLU A 17 6.29 14.83 -16.40
C GLU A 17 5.03 14.21 -17.05
N ARG A 18 4.13 13.58 -16.28
CA ARG A 18 3.04 12.74 -16.82
C ARG A 18 1.71 13.47 -17.03
N ARG A 19 1.10 13.31 -18.21
CA ARG A 19 -0.32 13.57 -18.48
C ARG A 19 -1.16 12.38 -17.96
N GLY A 20 -1.69 12.48 -16.73
CA GLY A 20 -2.62 11.51 -16.13
C GLY A 20 -2.29 11.14 -14.66
N PRO A 21 -3.17 10.37 -13.99
CA PRO A 21 -2.98 9.96 -12.59
C PRO A 21 -1.72 9.14 -12.34
N GLY A 22 -1.34 8.27 -13.29
CA GLY A 22 -0.11 7.48 -13.23
C GLY A 22 -0.24 6.18 -12.44
N ILE A 23 0.89 5.73 -11.87
CA ILE A 23 0.99 4.49 -11.09
C ILE A 23 1.48 4.86 -9.70
N LEU A 24 0.79 4.37 -8.67
CA LEU A 24 1.24 4.39 -7.29
C LEU A 24 1.88 3.02 -6.97
N ALA A 25 3.15 2.97 -6.62
CA ALA A 25 3.83 1.71 -6.28
C ALA A 25 4.20 1.64 -4.79
N GLY A 26 4.96 0.64 -4.37
CA GLY A 26 5.73 0.60 -3.11
C GLY A 26 5.32 -0.47 -2.11
N VAL A 27 5.83 -0.35 -0.89
CA VAL A 27 5.77 -1.44 0.12
C VAL A 27 4.55 -1.31 1.02
N LEU A 28 3.56 -2.16 0.81
CA LEU A 28 2.32 -2.19 1.58
C LEU A 28 2.48 -2.79 2.97
N MET A 29 3.37 -3.76 3.15
CA MET A 29 3.64 -4.36 4.47
C MET A 29 5.04 -5.00 4.50
N PRO A 30 5.98 -4.49 5.31
CA PRO A 30 7.23 -5.18 5.59
C PRO A 30 7.01 -6.30 6.63
N TYR A 31 7.37 -7.55 6.31
CA TYR A 31 7.32 -8.65 7.26
C TYR A 31 8.44 -8.55 8.29
N GLY A 32 8.24 -9.12 9.47
CA GLY A 32 9.25 -9.14 10.55
C GLY A 32 9.54 -7.78 11.20
N GLN A 33 9.08 -6.68 10.60
CA GLN A 33 9.24 -5.34 11.15
C GLN A 33 8.19 -5.09 12.22
N ARG A 34 8.63 -4.52 13.35
CA ARG A 34 7.74 -4.06 14.41
C ARG A 34 7.10 -2.73 14.03
N ALA A 35 5.80 -2.62 14.23
CA ALA A 35 5.07 -1.37 14.10
C ALA A 35 5.65 -0.30 15.05
N GLN A 36 5.69 0.95 14.61
CA GLN A 36 6.20 2.05 15.42
C GLN A 36 5.21 2.48 16.51
N ASP A 37 3.92 2.35 16.24
CA ASP A 37 2.84 2.82 17.11
C ASP A 37 2.32 1.75 18.09
N ARG A 38 2.77 0.49 17.96
CA ARG A 38 2.30 -0.64 18.77
C ARG A 38 3.27 -1.81 18.77
N ALA A 39 3.10 -2.72 19.73
CA ALA A 39 3.84 -3.98 19.77
C ALA A 39 3.18 -5.01 18.83
N GLU A 40 3.37 -4.87 17.52
CA GLU A 40 2.82 -5.80 16.50
C GLU A 40 3.84 -6.08 15.39
N VAL A 41 3.87 -7.31 14.90
CA VAL A 41 4.69 -7.81 13.79
C VAL A 41 3.86 -8.80 12.96
N PHE A 42 4.11 -8.87 11.64
CA PHE A 42 3.58 -9.91 10.76
C PHE A 42 4.66 -10.95 10.43
N ASP A 43 4.35 -12.24 10.59
CA ASP A 43 5.23 -13.32 10.13
C ASP A 43 5.31 -13.29 8.58
N PRO A 44 6.45 -13.69 7.97
CA PRO A 44 6.56 -13.85 6.52
C PRO A 44 5.44 -14.71 5.93
N GLY A 45 4.81 -14.21 4.87
CA GLY A 45 3.70 -14.91 4.18
C GLY A 45 2.39 -14.98 4.96
N SER A 46 2.26 -14.27 6.09
CA SER A 46 1.04 -14.29 6.92
C SER A 46 -0.17 -13.59 6.28
N LEU A 47 0.03 -12.75 5.26
CA LEU A 47 -1.05 -12.01 4.60
C LEU A 47 -1.55 -12.73 3.34
N HIS A 48 -2.87 -12.88 3.25
CA HIS A 48 -3.58 -13.45 2.11
C HIS A 48 -4.63 -12.46 1.58
N TRP A 49 -4.97 -12.51 0.30
CA TRP A 49 -5.97 -11.64 -0.32
C TRP A 49 -6.80 -12.38 -1.38
N PRO A 50 -7.98 -11.84 -1.76
CA PRO A 50 -8.74 -12.34 -2.90
C PRO A 50 -7.93 -12.27 -4.20
N SER A 51 -8.12 -13.24 -5.11
CA SER A 51 -7.41 -13.29 -6.39
C SER A 51 -7.76 -12.11 -7.31
N ASP A 52 -8.94 -11.51 -7.15
CA ASP A 52 -9.37 -10.28 -7.83
C ASP A 52 -8.86 -9.00 -7.15
N GLY A 53 -8.00 -9.13 -6.14
CA GLY A 53 -7.37 -8.03 -5.43
C GLY A 53 -8.24 -7.38 -4.36
N VAL A 54 -7.78 -6.23 -3.88
CA VAL A 54 -8.43 -5.44 -2.83
C VAL A 54 -8.64 -3.99 -3.27
N LEU A 55 -9.46 -3.25 -2.53
CA LEU A 55 -9.73 -1.84 -2.81
C LEU A 55 -8.73 -0.92 -2.13
N LEU A 56 -8.26 0.08 -2.86
CA LEU A 56 -7.59 1.26 -2.34
C LEU A 56 -8.64 2.35 -2.06
N ARG A 57 -8.60 2.94 -0.87
CA ARG A 57 -9.51 4.01 -0.42
C ARG A 57 -8.74 5.22 0.07
N GLU A 58 -9.33 6.39 0.01
CA GLU A 58 -8.78 7.56 0.70
C GLU A 58 -9.03 7.42 2.21
N MET A 59 -8.00 7.48 3.05
CA MET A 59 -8.12 7.48 4.52
C MET A 59 -9.02 6.37 5.11
N HIS A 60 -9.05 5.19 4.48
CA HIS A 60 -9.96 4.08 4.82
C HIS A 60 -11.46 4.39 4.75
N VAL A 61 -11.85 5.52 4.15
CA VAL A 61 -13.25 5.90 4.06
C VAL A 61 -13.94 5.02 3.02
N ARG A 62 -14.87 4.16 3.47
CA ARG A 62 -15.59 3.20 2.61
C ARG A 62 -16.28 3.86 1.41
N ALA A 63 -16.76 5.09 1.57
CA ALA A 63 -17.42 5.87 0.54
C ALA A 63 -16.46 6.56 -0.46
N ARG A 64 -15.13 6.43 -0.28
CA ARG A 64 -14.10 7.07 -1.12
C ARG A 64 -13.14 6.05 -1.73
N PRO A 65 -13.62 5.13 -2.60
CA PRO A 65 -12.75 4.24 -3.33
C PRO A 65 -11.93 5.01 -4.39
N ILE A 66 -10.66 4.65 -4.52
CA ILE A 66 -9.74 5.22 -5.52
C ILE A 66 -9.51 4.22 -6.65
N ALA A 67 -9.12 2.99 -6.30
CA ALA A 67 -8.73 1.96 -7.27
C ALA A 67 -8.92 0.55 -6.69
N ARG A 68 -8.79 -0.45 -7.55
CA ARG A 68 -8.61 -1.86 -7.16
C ARG A 68 -7.21 -2.30 -7.59
N PHE A 69 -6.55 -3.12 -6.77
CA PHE A 69 -5.20 -3.61 -7.07
C PHE A 69 -4.97 -5.00 -6.52
N VAL A 70 -4.02 -5.72 -7.14
CA VAL A 70 -3.54 -7.01 -6.66
C VAL A 70 -2.15 -6.78 -6.04
N PRO A 71 -1.97 -7.04 -4.74
CA PRO A 71 -0.65 -7.01 -4.10
C PRO A 71 0.26 -8.13 -4.61
N GLU A 72 1.55 -7.95 -4.46
CA GLU A 72 2.59 -8.94 -4.77
C GLU A 72 3.38 -9.25 -3.50
N ALA A 73 3.39 -10.51 -3.05
CA ALA A 73 4.23 -10.93 -1.92
C ALA A 73 5.63 -11.32 -2.41
N THR A 74 6.61 -10.95 -1.59
CA THR A 74 7.97 -11.50 -1.59
C THR A 74 8.21 -12.19 -0.24
N GLU A 75 9.39 -12.77 -0.04
CA GLU A 75 9.77 -13.35 1.26
C GLU A 75 9.79 -12.30 2.37
N ASP A 76 10.21 -11.07 2.05
CA ASP A 76 10.45 -10.00 3.03
C ASP A 76 9.27 -9.03 3.18
N GLU A 77 8.44 -8.87 2.16
CA GLU A 77 7.41 -7.83 2.16
C GLU A 77 6.29 -8.04 1.13
N VAL A 78 5.18 -7.33 1.34
CA VAL A 78 4.10 -7.16 0.36
C VAL A 78 4.29 -5.82 -0.37
N ARG A 79 4.41 -5.88 -1.69
CA ARG A 79 4.53 -4.72 -2.59
C ARG A 79 3.24 -4.49 -3.38
N VAL A 80 3.09 -3.26 -3.89
CA VAL A 80 1.98 -2.88 -4.76
C VAL A 80 2.45 -2.09 -5.96
N LYS A 81 1.70 -2.21 -7.06
CA LYS A 81 1.73 -1.33 -8.23
C LYS A 81 0.28 -1.09 -8.66
N ILE A 82 -0.22 0.10 -8.39
CA ILE A 82 -1.62 0.48 -8.52
C ILE A 82 -1.73 1.46 -9.68
N LEU A 83 -2.37 1.04 -10.77
CA LEU A 83 -2.74 1.95 -11.84
C LEU A 83 -3.89 2.84 -11.35
N LEU A 84 -3.64 4.14 -11.21
CA LEU A 84 -4.67 5.08 -10.81
C LEU A 84 -5.59 5.35 -12.02
N PRO A 85 -6.92 5.13 -11.87
CA PRO A 85 -7.85 5.35 -12.96
C PRO A 85 -8.01 6.85 -13.24
N ASP A 86 -8.31 7.23 -14.48
CA ASP A 86 -8.53 8.63 -14.87
C ASP A 86 -9.93 9.15 -14.46
N THR A 87 -10.22 9.05 -13.17
CA THR A 87 -11.39 9.58 -12.50
C THR A 87 -11.00 10.77 -11.64
N THR A 88 -11.98 11.51 -11.12
CA THR A 88 -11.72 12.57 -10.14
C THR A 88 -10.94 12.02 -8.94
N ALA A 89 -11.40 10.92 -8.34
CA ALA A 89 -10.70 10.28 -7.21
C ALA A 89 -9.25 9.86 -7.54
N GLY A 90 -9.01 9.31 -8.74
CA GLY A 90 -7.66 8.93 -9.15
C GLY A 90 -6.73 10.13 -9.41
N ARG A 91 -7.25 11.19 -10.04
CA ARG A 91 -6.50 12.45 -10.26
C ARG A 91 -6.20 13.16 -8.94
N ASP A 92 -7.18 13.24 -8.04
CA ASP A 92 -7.04 13.87 -6.73
C ASP A 92 -6.05 13.10 -5.85
N ALA A 93 -6.13 11.75 -5.84
CA ALA A 93 -5.14 10.92 -5.17
C ALA A 93 -3.72 11.19 -5.69
N ALA A 94 -3.53 11.24 -7.02
CA ALA A 94 -2.24 11.56 -7.61
C ALA A 94 -1.74 12.97 -7.26
N ALA A 95 -2.65 13.97 -7.24
CA ALA A 95 -2.31 15.34 -6.88
C ALA A 95 -1.90 15.47 -5.41
N ASN A 96 -2.68 14.88 -4.49
CA ASN A 96 -2.39 14.86 -3.06
C ASN A 96 -1.06 14.17 -2.74
N VAL A 97 -0.77 13.08 -3.45
CA VAL A 97 0.51 12.37 -3.35
C VAL A 97 1.68 13.25 -3.82
N ARG A 98 1.56 13.90 -4.99
CA ARG A 98 2.58 14.81 -5.52
C ARG A 98 2.84 16.01 -4.60
N ALA A 99 1.79 16.50 -3.95
CA ALA A 99 1.86 17.60 -2.99
C ALA A 99 2.38 17.17 -1.60
N GLY A 100 2.62 15.87 -1.39
CA GLY A 100 3.05 15.33 -0.09
C GLY A 100 1.97 15.31 0.99
N VAL A 101 0.70 15.53 0.64
CA VAL A 101 -0.45 15.47 1.56
C VAL A 101 -0.74 14.03 1.96
N LEU A 102 -0.73 13.11 0.98
CA LEU A 102 -0.85 11.67 1.21
C LEU A 102 0.49 11.02 0.93
N LYS A 103 1.05 10.35 1.94
CA LYS A 103 2.44 9.89 1.95
C LYS A 103 2.63 8.46 2.47
N GLY A 104 1.56 7.66 2.51
CA GLY A 104 1.65 6.28 2.95
C GLY A 104 0.49 5.42 2.47
N LEU A 105 0.64 4.10 2.59
CA LEU A 105 -0.47 3.17 2.46
C LEU A 105 -0.73 2.51 3.80
N SER A 106 -1.95 2.07 4.01
CA SER A 106 -2.35 1.41 5.23
C SER A 106 -3.15 0.19 4.87
N VAL A 107 -2.86 -0.97 5.46
CA VAL A 107 -3.63 -2.19 5.24
C VAL A 107 -4.89 -2.21 6.09
N GLU A 108 -5.98 -2.74 5.54
CA GLU A 108 -7.13 -3.22 6.29
C GLU A 108 -7.12 -4.75 6.22
N PHE A 109 -7.15 -5.44 7.35
CA PHE A 109 -7.10 -6.89 7.39
C PHE A 109 -8.00 -7.49 8.48
N ARG A 110 -8.16 -8.81 8.42
CA ARG A 110 -8.78 -9.62 9.47
C ARG A 110 -7.80 -10.68 9.91
N SER A 111 -7.40 -10.64 11.19
CA SER A 111 -6.56 -11.68 11.77
C SER A 111 -7.34 -12.98 11.90
N GLU A 112 -6.73 -14.10 11.49
CA GLU A 112 -7.25 -15.46 11.68
C GLU A 112 -6.43 -16.23 12.72
N LYS A 113 -5.12 -15.99 12.74
CA LYS A 113 -4.20 -16.62 13.68
C LYS A 113 -3.15 -15.62 14.13
N GLU A 114 -3.03 -15.49 15.44
CA GLU A 114 -2.04 -14.66 16.08
C GLU A 114 -1.56 -15.29 17.38
N THR A 115 -0.41 -14.82 17.84
CA THR A 115 0.14 -15.16 19.15
C THR A 115 0.75 -13.93 19.79
N VAL A 116 1.12 -14.01 21.06
CA VAL A 116 1.88 -12.97 21.74
C VAL A 116 3.21 -13.57 22.15
N ARG A 117 4.32 -12.98 21.70
CA ARG A 117 5.69 -13.36 22.06
C ARG A 117 6.37 -12.14 22.66
N ASP A 118 6.83 -12.24 23.91
CA ASP A 118 7.52 -11.16 24.61
C ASP A 118 6.77 -9.81 24.59
N GLY A 119 5.44 -9.88 24.76
CA GLY A 119 4.55 -8.70 24.73
C GLY A 119 4.31 -8.12 23.34
N VAL A 120 4.81 -8.75 22.28
CA VAL A 120 4.57 -8.39 20.88
C VAL A 120 3.51 -9.30 20.27
N ARG A 121 2.47 -8.72 19.69
CA ARG A 121 1.47 -9.44 18.91
C ARG A 121 2.09 -9.86 17.58
N VAL A 122 2.13 -11.16 17.32
CA VAL A 122 2.65 -11.74 16.08
C VAL A 122 1.49 -12.27 15.26
N ILE A 123 1.22 -11.64 14.13
CA ILE A 123 0.19 -12.06 13.17
C ILE A 123 0.77 -13.20 12.32
N GLN A 124 0.22 -14.39 12.48
CA GLN A 124 0.67 -15.61 11.79
C GLN A 124 -0.18 -15.91 10.55
N ARG A 125 -1.43 -15.44 10.53
CA ARG A 125 -2.34 -15.57 9.39
C ARG A 125 -3.40 -14.47 9.43
N ALA A 126 -3.57 -13.77 8.32
CA ALA A 126 -4.54 -12.69 8.16
C ALA A 126 -5.02 -12.56 6.71
N HIS A 127 -6.26 -12.11 6.54
CA HIS A 127 -6.81 -11.72 5.24
C HIS A 127 -6.78 -10.21 5.06
N LEU A 128 -6.03 -9.73 4.08
CA LEU A 128 -6.11 -8.37 3.57
C LEU A 128 -7.47 -8.15 2.90
N VAL A 129 -8.21 -7.14 3.36
CA VAL A 129 -9.55 -6.78 2.88
C VAL A 129 -9.59 -5.41 2.21
N GLY A 130 -8.52 -4.64 2.29
CA GLY A 130 -8.42 -3.30 1.73
C GLY A 130 -7.08 -2.64 2.01
N ALA A 131 -6.89 -1.47 1.41
CA ALA A 131 -5.86 -0.54 1.82
C ALA A 131 -6.37 0.91 1.76
N GLY A 132 -5.80 1.76 2.60
CA GLY A 132 -6.00 3.21 2.63
C GLY A 132 -4.77 3.93 2.10
N LEU A 133 -4.95 4.93 1.25
CA LEU A 133 -3.95 5.97 0.97
C LEU A 133 -4.07 7.03 2.07
N VAL A 134 -3.00 7.21 2.84
CA VAL A 134 -3.03 7.94 4.12
C VAL A 134 -1.97 9.03 4.20
N ASP A 135 -2.20 9.99 5.09
CA ASP A 135 -1.29 11.10 5.40
C ASP A 135 -0.12 10.70 6.31
N SER A 136 -0.21 9.56 6.98
CA SER A 136 0.77 9.08 7.95
C SER A 136 0.74 7.56 8.00
N GLY A 137 1.93 6.95 7.96
CA GLY A 137 2.10 5.52 8.13
C GLY A 137 2.53 5.12 9.54
N ALA A 138 2.42 3.84 9.89
CA ALA A 138 2.81 3.31 11.20
C ALA A 138 4.05 2.39 11.18
N TYR A 139 4.69 2.19 10.03
CA TYR A 139 5.99 1.51 9.90
C TYR A 139 6.95 2.41 9.13
N ALA A 140 8.17 2.62 9.65
CA ALA A 140 9.21 3.39 8.96
C ALA A 140 9.96 2.54 7.94
N GLY A 141 10.17 3.05 6.73
CA GLY A 141 11.11 2.45 5.77
C GLY A 141 10.48 1.87 4.52
N ALA A 142 9.16 1.99 4.34
CA ALA A 142 8.56 1.64 3.07
C ALA A 142 8.83 2.77 2.05
N THR A 143 9.15 2.41 0.80
CA THR A 143 9.42 3.36 -0.30
C THR A 143 8.60 2.97 -1.53
N VAL A 144 8.18 3.95 -2.34
CA VAL A 144 7.42 3.86 -3.59
C VAL A 144 8.20 4.62 -4.66
N GLU A 145 8.30 4.02 -5.84
CA GLU A 145 8.71 4.71 -7.07
C GLU A 145 7.54 4.77 -8.07
N ALA A 146 7.19 5.94 -8.60
CA ALA A 146 6.36 6.03 -9.80
C ALA A 146 7.22 5.81 -11.05
N ARG A 147 7.10 4.66 -11.72
CA ARG A 147 7.81 4.41 -12.99
C ARG A 147 6.98 4.78 -14.23
N GLY A 148 7.57 5.60 -15.10
CA GLY A 148 7.11 5.87 -16.46
C GLY A 148 7.42 4.72 -17.44
N LYS A 149 6.56 4.47 -18.43
CA LYS A 149 6.94 3.67 -19.61
C LYS A 149 7.91 4.51 -20.43
N ALA A 150 9.18 4.09 -20.52
CA ALA A 150 10.14 4.73 -21.41
C ALA A 150 9.58 4.74 -22.85
N ARG A 151 9.46 5.92 -23.47
CA ARG A 151 9.31 6.02 -24.92
C ARG A 151 10.58 5.42 -25.54
N ARG A 152 10.45 4.29 -26.24
CA ARG A 152 11.47 3.84 -27.18
C ARG A 152 11.61 4.93 -28.26
N ARG A 153 12.63 5.78 -28.15
CA ARG A 153 13.10 6.57 -29.29
C ARG A 153 13.74 5.57 -30.26
N ARG A 154 13.09 5.31 -31.41
CA ARG A 154 13.79 4.74 -32.56
C ARG A 154 14.76 5.80 -33.03
N VAL A 155 16.06 5.57 -32.82
CA VAL A 155 17.10 6.22 -33.59
C VAL A 155 17.20 5.41 -34.87
N TRP A 156 16.81 6.01 -35.99
CA TRP A 156 17.22 5.52 -37.30
C TRP A 156 18.65 6.02 -37.52
N LEU A 157 19.57 5.07 -37.67
CA LEU A 157 20.89 5.32 -38.27
C LEU A 157 20.74 5.30 -39.79
#